data_AF-A0A810DZK8-F1
#
_entry.id   AF-A0A810DZK8-F1
#
_cell.length_a   1.000
_cell.length_b   1.000
_cell.length_c   1.000
_cell.angle_alpha   90.00
_cell.angle_beta   90.00
_cell.angle_gamma   90.00
#
_symmetry.space_group_name_H-M   'P 1'
#
loop_
_entity.id
_entity.type
_entity.pdbx_description
1 polymer ?
#
loop_
_entity_poly.entity_id
_entity_poly.type
_entity_poly.pdbx_seq_one_letter_code
_entity_poly.pdbx_strand_id
1 'polypeptide(L)'
;MQLSIRLFAGLAEVIGSQTLNFHVAEPPVTAGKLKELLSASYPEAAGQIAVSMVAVDREYAPEDTVITESSEVALIPPVSGGEPSPEENSTQDGLYTVTEQPLRTEDILNKVLDKDHGASLVFVGTTREMTGSERTSALHYEAYVPMALSKFEKIGREVMERWQARCAISHRIGHVGVQEASVVIAVSSPHRAACYEASRYAIEELKRMVPIWKKDIGESSETWKGADPASSNNRPIPPR
;
A
#
# COMPACT_ATOMS: atom_id res chain seq x y z
N MET A 1 -1.50 -6.18 29.75
CA MET A 1 -0.79 -5.41 28.70
C MET A 1 -1.79 -4.59 27.90
N GLN A 2 -1.59 -3.27 27.80
CA GLN A 2 -2.45 -2.41 26.96
C GLN A 2 -1.85 -2.28 25.56
N LEU A 3 -2.65 -2.51 24.53
CA LEU A 3 -2.25 -2.36 23.13
C LEU A 3 -3.11 -1.31 22.45
N SER A 4 -2.48 -0.46 21.63
CA SER A 4 -3.17 0.42 20.69
C SER A 4 -3.03 -0.17 19.29
N ILE A 5 -4.16 -0.57 18.70
CA ILE A 5 -4.20 -1.31 17.43
C ILE A 5 -4.83 -0.41 16.37
N ARG A 6 -4.11 -0.16 15.27
CA ARG A 6 -4.66 0.56 14.13
C ARG A 6 -5.55 -0.36 13.30
N LEU A 7 -6.73 0.14 12.94
CA LEU A 7 -7.72 -0.55 12.12
C LEU A 7 -7.92 0.23 10.82
N PHE A 8 -8.26 -0.52 9.76
CA PHE A 8 -8.39 0.02 8.41
C PHE A 8 -9.71 -0.52 7.81
N ALA A 9 -10.39 0.33 7.05
CA ALA A 9 -11.35 -0.02 6.01
C ALA A 9 -12.68 -0.48 6.53
N GLY A 10 -13.30 -1.45 5.86
CA GLY A 10 -14.43 -2.19 6.38
C GLY A 10 -14.24 -2.64 7.83
N LEU A 11 -13.02 -2.93 8.30
CA LEU A 11 -12.79 -3.29 9.70
C LEU A 11 -12.90 -2.07 10.63
N ALA A 12 -12.35 -0.92 10.23
CA ALA A 12 -12.53 0.33 10.96
C ALA A 12 -13.99 0.81 10.95
N GLU A 13 -14.70 0.63 9.83
CA GLU A 13 -16.12 0.95 9.68
C GLU A 13 -16.98 0.07 10.61
N VAL A 14 -16.73 -1.24 10.66
CA VAL A 14 -17.47 -2.18 11.52
C VAL A 14 -17.20 -1.93 13.00
N ILE A 15 -15.95 -1.65 13.37
CA ILE A 15 -15.57 -1.33 14.76
C ILE A 15 -16.00 0.10 15.15
N GLY A 16 -16.19 0.99 14.19
CA GLY A 16 -16.53 2.39 14.39
C GLY A 16 -15.35 3.27 14.80
N SER A 17 -14.11 2.80 14.66
CA SER A 17 -12.89 3.53 15.01
C SER A 17 -11.69 3.03 14.20
N GLN A 18 -10.78 3.94 13.84
CA GLN A 18 -9.48 3.62 13.22
C GLN A 18 -8.41 3.21 14.24
N THR A 19 -8.67 3.37 15.54
CA THR A 19 -7.78 2.94 16.62
C THR A 19 -8.57 2.22 17.70
N LEU A 20 -8.07 1.04 18.08
CA LEU A 20 -8.66 0.17 19.09
C LEU A 20 -7.70 -0.02 20.25
N ASN A 21 -8.10 0.41 21.45
CA ASN A 21 -7.37 0.12 22.67
C ASN A 21 -7.84 -1.22 23.22
N PHE A 22 -6.93 -2.19 23.35
CA PHE A 22 -7.24 -3.55 23.76
C PHE A 22 -6.37 -4.01 24.94
N HIS A 23 -7.03 -4.51 26.00
CA HIS A 23 -6.34 -5.05 27.16
C HIS A 23 -6.11 -6.56 27.01
N VAL A 24 -4.85 -6.96 27.00
CA VAL A 24 -4.43 -8.36 27.04
C VAL A 24 -4.13 -8.77 28.48
N ALA A 25 -4.92 -9.72 29.01
CA ALA A 25 -4.79 -10.18 30.40
C ALA A 25 -3.52 -11.01 30.65
N GLU A 26 -3.12 -11.85 29.69
CA GLU A 26 -2.02 -12.83 29.84
C GLU A 26 -0.93 -12.62 28.78
N PRO A 27 0.11 -11.81 29.05
CA PRO A 27 1.30 -11.74 28.20
C PRO A 27 2.24 -12.95 28.43
N PRO A 28 3.07 -13.33 27.44
CA PRO A 28 3.22 -12.70 26.12
C PRO A 28 2.05 -13.06 25.19
N VAL A 29 1.71 -12.14 24.27
CA VAL A 29 0.73 -12.39 23.21
C VAL A 29 1.44 -12.41 21.87
N THR A 30 1.04 -13.33 21.00
CA THR A 30 1.51 -13.35 19.62
C THR A 30 0.49 -12.67 18.70
N ALA A 31 0.91 -12.32 17.48
CA ALA A 31 0.02 -11.78 16.45
C ALA A 31 -1.19 -12.68 16.18
N GLY A 32 -0.98 -14.01 16.10
CA GLY A 32 -2.06 -14.99 15.94
C GLY A 32 -2.99 -15.00 17.15
N LYS A 33 -2.42 -15.02 18.37
CA LYS A 33 -3.23 -15.02 19.60
C LYS A 33 -4.03 -13.73 19.76
N LEU A 34 -3.48 -12.59 19.35
CA LEU A 34 -4.17 -11.31 19.35
C LEU A 34 -5.42 -11.36 18.46
N LYS A 35 -5.32 -11.94 17.24
CA LYS A 35 -6.48 -12.11 16.36
C LYS A 35 -7.59 -12.97 16.97
N GLU A 36 -7.22 -14.04 17.68
CA GLU A 36 -8.19 -14.88 18.40
C GLU A 36 -8.91 -14.09 19.49
N LEU A 37 -8.16 -13.36 20.33
CA LEU A 37 -8.70 -12.56 21.42
C LEU A 37 -9.62 -11.44 20.92
N LEU A 38 -9.24 -10.79 19.82
CA LEU A 38 -10.04 -9.75 19.19
C LEU A 38 -11.31 -10.33 18.56
N SER A 39 -11.20 -11.45 17.84
CA SER A 39 -12.38 -12.14 17.26
C SER A 39 -13.39 -12.55 18.34
N ALA A 40 -12.92 -12.99 19.51
CA ALA A 40 -13.78 -13.33 20.64
C ALA A 40 -14.43 -12.10 21.28
N SER A 41 -13.72 -10.97 21.31
CA SER A 41 -14.20 -9.72 21.93
C SER A 41 -15.09 -8.88 21.01
N TYR A 42 -14.97 -9.06 19.69
CA TYR A 42 -15.73 -8.35 18.66
C TYR A 42 -16.36 -9.34 17.66
N PRO A 43 -17.42 -10.09 18.04
CA PRO A 43 -18.00 -11.16 17.22
C PRO A 43 -18.50 -10.67 15.86
N GLU A 44 -19.04 -9.46 15.80
CA GLU A 44 -19.53 -8.84 14.56
C GLU A 44 -18.41 -8.43 13.57
N ALA A 45 -17.16 -8.30 14.04
CA ALA A 45 -15.98 -8.08 13.20
C ALA A 45 -15.13 -9.34 13.00
N ALA A 46 -15.45 -10.45 13.68
CA ALA A 46 -14.60 -11.65 13.76
C ALA A 46 -14.20 -12.22 12.39
N GLY A 47 -15.14 -12.23 11.43
CA GLY A 47 -14.85 -12.70 10.07
C GLY A 47 -13.77 -11.88 9.36
N GLN A 48 -13.80 -10.55 9.51
CA GLN A 48 -12.80 -9.65 8.93
C GLN A 48 -11.47 -9.69 9.70
N ILE A 49 -11.52 -9.78 11.03
CA ILE A 49 -10.32 -9.93 11.88
C ILE A 49 -9.59 -11.22 11.50
N ALA A 50 -10.30 -12.33 11.35
CA ALA A 50 -9.73 -13.64 11.04
C ALA A 50 -8.93 -13.66 9.72
N VAL A 51 -9.39 -12.95 8.69
CA VAL A 51 -8.69 -12.87 7.39
C VAL A 51 -7.68 -11.72 7.31
N SER A 52 -7.64 -10.84 8.30
CA SER A 52 -6.67 -9.74 8.35
C SER A 52 -5.26 -10.25 8.64
N MET A 53 -4.28 -9.65 7.97
CA MET A 53 -2.88 -9.75 8.34
C MET A 53 -2.61 -8.85 9.56
N VAL A 54 -1.62 -9.21 10.37
CA VAL A 54 -1.13 -8.33 11.43
C VAL A 54 0.14 -7.68 10.92
N ALA A 55 0.30 -6.38 11.16
CA ALA A 55 1.59 -5.72 11.08
C ALA A 55 2.04 -5.30 12.48
N VAL A 56 3.32 -5.54 12.75
CA VAL A 56 4.03 -5.14 13.98
C VAL A 56 5.20 -4.29 13.54
N ASP A 57 5.30 -3.08 14.08
CA ASP A 57 6.37 -2.11 13.79
C ASP A 57 6.57 -1.88 12.27
N ARG A 58 5.43 -1.73 11.57
CA ARG A 58 5.36 -1.48 10.11
C ARG A 58 5.86 -2.63 9.23
N GLU A 59 5.98 -3.83 9.78
CA GLU A 59 6.29 -5.07 9.07
C GLU A 59 5.14 -6.07 9.19
N TYR A 60 4.83 -6.81 8.12
CA TYR A 60 3.87 -7.91 8.22
C TYR A 60 4.42 -8.98 9.17
N ALA A 61 3.61 -9.34 10.16
CA ALA A 61 3.98 -10.20 11.26
C ALA A 61 3.40 -11.61 11.06
N PRO A 62 4.25 -12.65 11.01
CA PRO A 62 3.83 -14.04 11.19
C PRO A 62 3.04 -14.25 12.48
N GLU A 63 2.19 -15.29 12.53
CA GLU A 63 1.28 -15.53 13.66
C GLU A 63 1.98 -15.77 15.01
N ASP A 64 3.24 -16.22 14.99
CA ASP A 64 4.09 -16.45 16.16
C ASP A 64 4.87 -15.22 16.64
N THR A 65 4.78 -14.09 15.91
CA THR A 65 5.44 -12.83 16.28
C THR A 65 4.93 -12.34 17.63
N VAL A 66 5.84 -12.17 18.61
CA VAL A 66 5.52 -11.66 19.95
C VAL A 66 5.28 -10.16 19.89
N ILE A 67 4.18 -9.71 20.50
CA ILE A 67 3.79 -8.30 20.61
C ILE A 67 4.09 -7.81 22.03
N THR A 68 4.66 -6.62 22.12
CA THR A 68 4.96 -5.93 23.39
C THR A 68 4.10 -4.68 23.56
N GLU A 69 4.06 -4.10 24.76
CA GLU A 69 3.37 -2.83 25.02
C GLU A 69 3.89 -1.67 24.16
N SER A 70 5.15 -1.72 23.74
CA SER A 70 5.77 -0.70 22.89
C SER A 70 5.56 -0.92 21.39
N SER A 71 5.00 -2.06 20.99
CA SER A 71 4.85 -2.42 19.57
C SER A 71 3.76 -1.57 18.90
N GLU A 72 4.03 -1.05 17.70
CA GLU A 72 3.00 -0.47 16.84
C GLU A 72 2.27 -1.61 16.13
N VAL A 73 0.99 -1.83 16.48
CA VAL A 73 0.20 -2.94 15.93
C VAL A 73 -0.87 -2.41 14.97
N ALA A 74 -1.02 -3.08 13.83
CA ALA A 74 -2.05 -2.80 12.84
C ALA A 74 -2.72 -4.11 12.37
N LEU A 75 -4.04 -4.07 12.20
CA LEU A 75 -4.79 -5.13 11.51
C LEU A 75 -5.06 -4.69 10.08
N ILE A 76 -4.51 -5.42 9.12
CA ILE A 76 -4.57 -5.13 7.70
C ILE A 76 -5.48 -6.14 6.99
N PRO A 77 -6.75 -5.81 6.71
CA PRO A 77 -7.65 -6.70 5.98
C PRO A 77 -7.16 -6.97 4.54
N PRO A 78 -7.59 -8.07 3.90
CA PRO A 78 -7.20 -8.40 2.53
C PRO A 78 -7.72 -7.38 1.49
N VAL A 79 -8.78 -6.64 1.83
CA VAL A 79 -9.28 -5.48 1.09
C VAL A 79 -9.39 -4.33 2.10
N SER A 80 -8.53 -3.30 2.06
CA SER A 80 -8.51 -2.42 3.23
C SER A 80 -8.08 -0.96 3.15
N GLY A 81 -8.90 0.01 2.73
CA GLY A 81 -8.56 1.43 2.97
C GLY A 81 -8.27 1.87 4.43
N GLY A 82 -7.40 2.82 4.75
CA GLY A 82 -7.67 3.79 5.85
C GLY A 82 -7.34 5.23 5.45
N GLU A 83 -7.82 6.21 6.23
CA GLU A 83 -7.45 7.62 6.07
C GLU A 83 -5.99 7.89 6.50
N PRO A 84 -5.28 8.81 5.83
CA PRO A 84 -3.91 9.16 6.16
C PRO A 84 -3.78 9.92 7.48
N SER A 85 -2.74 9.62 8.27
CA SER A 85 -2.30 10.48 9.37
C SER A 85 -1.50 11.69 8.81
N PRO A 86 -1.75 12.93 9.25
CA PRO A 86 -1.18 14.15 8.62
C PRO A 86 0.35 14.33 8.68
N GLU A 87 1.08 13.58 9.51
CA GLU A 87 2.42 14.03 9.94
C GLU A 87 3.60 13.49 9.13
N GLU A 88 3.45 12.42 8.34
CA GLU A 88 4.55 11.84 7.54
C GLU A 88 4.04 11.28 6.21
N ASN A 89 4.00 12.12 5.17
CA ASN A 89 3.49 11.74 3.85
C ASN A 89 4.61 11.53 2.81
N SER A 90 5.86 11.80 3.17
CA SER A 90 7.03 11.62 2.32
C SER A 90 8.25 11.20 3.13
N THR A 91 9.18 10.49 2.51
CA THR A 91 10.48 10.17 3.10
C THR A 91 11.39 11.39 3.17
N GLN A 92 12.41 11.35 4.01
CA GLN A 92 13.31 12.49 4.26
C GLN A 92 14.05 12.95 2.98
N ASP A 93 14.37 12.01 2.08
CA ASP A 93 15.00 12.28 0.79
C ASP A 93 14.01 12.77 -0.29
N GLY A 94 12.71 12.75 0.00
CA GLY A 94 11.63 13.12 -0.92
C GLY A 94 11.42 12.17 -2.09
N LEU A 95 12.12 11.03 -2.15
CA LEU A 95 11.98 10.05 -3.25
C LEU A 95 10.64 9.31 -3.19
N TYR A 96 10.08 9.13 -2.00
CA TYR A 96 8.87 8.36 -1.78
C TYR A 96 7.80 9.23 -1.14
N THR A 97 6.60 9.27 -1.74
CA THR A 97 5.51 10.14 -1.31
C THR A 97 4.16 9.43 -1.42
N VAL A 98 3.30 9.64 -0.43
CA VAL A 98 1.85 9.37 -0.49
C VAL A 98 1.14 10.71 -0.32
N THR A 99 0.20 11.07 -1.19
CA THR A 99 -0.44 12.39 -1.15
C THR A 99 -1.87 12.38 -1.65
N GLU A 100 -2.70 13.31 -1.25
CA GLU A 100 -4.03 13.53 -1.85
C GLU A 100 -3.97 14.39 -3.12
N GLN A 101 -2.83 15.07 -3.34
CA GLN A 101 -2.65 16.01 -4.43
C GLN A 101 -2.41 15.29 -5.77
N PRO A 102 -2.83 15.89 -6.91
CA PRO A 102 -2.51 15.37 -8.23
C PRO A 102 -1.01 15.16 -8.46
N LEU A 103 -0.65 14.02 -9.03
CA LEU A 103 0.75 13.69 -9.32
C LEU A 103 1.24 14.38 -10.59
N ARG A 104 2.40 15.03 -10.52
CA ARG A 104 3.09 15.65 -11.67
C ARG A 104 4.29 14.79 -12.05
N THR A 105 4.21 14.15 -13.22
CA THR A 105 5.22 13.20 -13.70
C THR A 105 6.62 13.80 -13.81
N GLU A 106 6.70 15.07 -14.24
CA GLU A 106 7.97 15.79 -14.38
C GLU A 106 8.66 16.02 -13.03
N ASP A 107 7.91 16.45 -12.01
CA ASP A 107 8.45 16.64 -10.65
C ASP A 107 9.05 15.34 -10.10
N ILE A 108 8.39 14.21 -10.37
CA ILE A 108 8.79 12.89 -9.87
C ILE A 108 9.95 12.33 -10.69
N LEU A 109 10.00 12.59 -12.00
CA LEU A 109 11.14 12.28 -12.86
C LEU A 109 12.39 13.03 -12.42
N ASN A 110 12.25 14.32 -12.10
CA ASN A 110 13.37 15.17 -11.68
C ASN A 110 14.08 14.65 -10.42
N LYS A 111 13.36 13.96 -9.54
CA LYS A 111 13.93 13.35 -8.32
C LYS A 111 14.97 12.27 -8.60
N VAL A 112 14.89 11.58 -9.73
CA VAL A 112 15.79 10.46 -10.04
C VAL A 112 16.90 10.84 -11.02
N LEU A 113 16.86 12.01 -11.66
CA LEU A 113 17.88 12.39 -12.63
C LEU A 113 19.28 12.41 -11.98
N ASP A 114 20.26 11.93 -12.75
CA ASP A 114 21.65 11.92 -12.33
C ASP A 114 22.57 12.12 -13.54
N LYS A 115 23.71 12.78 -13.33
CA LYS A 115 24.70 13.03 -14.37
C LYS A 115 25.30 11.75 -14.97
N ASP A 116 25.31 10.66 -14.22
CA ASP A 116 25.87 9.37 -14.63
C ASP A 116 24.79 8.45 -15.23
N HIS A 117 23.54 8.91 -15.31
CA HIS A 117 22.40 8.13 -15.84
C HIS A 117 22.00 8.58 -17.25
N GLY A 118 22.24 7.71 -18.24
CA GLY A 118 21.89 7.96 -19.64
C GLY A 118 20.46 7.61 -20.02
N ALA A 119 19.66 7.04 -19.11
CA ALA A 119 18.27 6.69 -19.34
C ALA A 119 17.40 6.99 -18.12
N SER A 120 16.17 7.41 -18.38
CA SER A 120 15.12 7.54 -17.38
C SER A 120 13.79 7.07 -17.96
N LEU A 121 12.93 6.51 -17.11
CA LEU A 121 11.62 5.98 -17.47
C LEU A 121 10.61 6.37 -16.40
N VAL A 122 9.41 6.73 -16.83
CA VAL A 122 8.27 6.99 -15.95
C VAL A 122 7.16 6.02 -16.27
N PHE A 123 6.75 5.23 -15.28
CA PHE A 123 5.50 4.47 -15.30
C PHE A 123 4.39 5.30 -14.66
N VAL A 124 3.23 5.36 -15.31
CA VAL A 124 2.04 6.08 -14.82
C VAL A 124 0.86 5.11 -14.79
N GLY A 125 0.33 4.84 -13.59
CA GLY A 125 -0.92 4.12 -13.41
C GLY A 125 -2.08 5.10 -13.35
N THR A 126 -3.03 4.99 -14.29
CA THR A 126 -4.20 5.89 -14.37
C THR A 126 -5.51 5.16 -14.11
N THR A 127 -6.48 5.89 -13.56
CA THR A 127 -7.86 5.39 -13.42
C THR A 127 -8.49 5.19 -14.78
N ARG A 128 -9.12 4.03 -14.99
CA ARG A 128 -9.86 3.68 -16.22
C ARG A 128 -11.36 3.83 -15.97
N GLU A 129 -12.10 4.24 -17.00
CA GLU A 129 -13.56 4.35 -16.94
C GLU A 129 -14.27 2.99 -16.83
N MET A 130 -13.69 1.94 -17.41
CA MET A 130 -14.32 0.61 -17.46
C MET A 130 -13.50 -0.42 -16.67
N THR A 131 -14.16 -1.07 -15.71
CA THR A 131 -13.63 -2.23 -14.98
C THR A 131 -14.55 -3.42 -15.20
N GLY A 132 -14.23 -4.24 -16.19
CA GLY A 132 -15.15 -5.30 -16.65
C GLY A 132 -16.35 -4.67 -17.38
N SER A 133 -17.57 -4.98 -16.92
CA SER A 133 -18.82 -4.42 -17.44
C SER A 133 -19.30 -3.17 -16.69
N GLU A 134 -18.66 -2.80 -15.58
CA GLU A 134 -19.09 -1.70 -14.72
C GLU A 134 -18.36 -0.40 -15.08
N ARG A 135 -19.10 0.71 -15.02
CA ARG A 135 -18.60 2.06 -15.24
C ARG A 135 -18.12 2.68 -13.94
N THR A 136 -16.85 3.05 -13.89
CA THR A 136 -16.18 3.71 -12.77
C THR A 136 -16.05 5.20 -13.07
N SER A 137 -16.58 6.06 -12.21
CA SER A 137 -16.43 7.52 -12.31
C SER A 137 -15.14 8.01 -11.62
N ALA A 138 -14.71 7.31 -10.58
CA ALA A 138 -13.47 7.56 -9.86
C ALA A 138 -13.04 6.34 -9.03
N LEU A 139 -11.80 6.38 -8.55
CA LEU A 139 -11.31 5.50 -7.50
C LEU A 139 -11.11 6.31 -6.22
N HIS A 140 -11.54 5.77 -5.08
CA HIS A 140 -11.09 6.26 -3.78
C HIS A 140 -9.93 5.39 -3.30
N TYR A 141 -8.80 6.00 -3.00
CA TYR A 141 -7.63 5.31 -2.51
C TYR A 141 -7.37 5.63 -1.06
N GLU A 142 -6.91 4.65 -0.33
CA GLU A 142 -6.62 4.77 1.08
C GLU A 142 -5.35 3.96 1.39
N ALA A 143 -4.63 4.28 2.47
CA ALA A 143 -3.29 3.73 2.70
C ALA A 143 -2.86 3.72 4.17
N TYR A 144 -2.12 2.69 4.59
CA TYR A 144 -1.33 2.75 5.81
C TYR A 144 -0.01 3.47 5.52
N VAL A 145 -0.07 4.81 5.50
CA VAL A 145 0.99 5.67 4.96
C VAL A 145 2.39 5.37 5.52
N PRO A 146 2.62 5.27 6.84
CA PRO A 146 3.96 4.99 7.37
C PRO A 146 4.54 3.65 6.89
N MET A 147 3.70 2.62 6.77
CA MET A 147 4.13 1.34 6.22
C MET A 147 4.31 1.41 4.71
N ALA A 148 3.45 2.13 3.99
CA ALA A 148 3.59 2.31 2.55
C ALA A 148 4.92 2.99 2.19
N LEU A 149 5.31 4.05 2.91
CA LEU A 149 6.60 4.72 2.75
C LEU A 149 7.77 3.77 3.03
N SER A 150 7.74 3.03 4.15
CA SER A 150 8.75 2.02 4.49
C SER A 150 8.89 0.95 3.38
N LYS A 151 7.79 0.52 2.78
CA LYS A 151 7.81 -0.42 1.64
C LYS A 151 8.34 0.23 0.37
N PHE A 152 8.05 1.49 0.09
CA PHE A 152 8.65 2.21 -1.04
C PHE A 152 10.17 2.34 -0.89
N GLU A 153 10.67 2.68 0.29
CA GLU A 153 12.12 2.72 0.58
C GLU A 153 12.77 1.36 0.37
N LYS A 154 12.10 0.28 0.83
CA LYS A 154 12.58 -1.09 0.59
C LYS A 154 12.67 -1.41 -0.90
N ILE A 155 11.64 -1.11 -1.68
CA ILE A 155 11.63 -1.31 -3.14
C ILE A 155 12.75 -0.49 -3.79
N GLY A 156 12.91 0.76 -3.39
CA GLY A 156 13.96 1.65 -3.91
C GLY A 156 15.37 1.13 -3.63
N ARG A 157 15.63 0.65 -2.42
CA ARG A 157 16.89 0.00 -2.05
C ARG A 157 17.16 -1.25 -2.89
N GLU A 158 16.16 -2.12 -3.06
CA GLU A 158 16.30 -3.31 -3.90
C GLU A 158 16.54 -2.96 -5.37
N VAL A 159 15.93 -1.85 -5.86
CA VAL A 159 16.20 -1.33 -7.20
C VAL A 159 17.66 -0.88 -7.34
N MET A 160 18.16 -0.13 -6.36
CA MET A 160 19.55 0.33 -6.32
C MET A 160 20.53 -0.85 -6.28
N GLU A 161 20.28 -1.84 -5.42
CA GLU A 161 21.14 -3.02 -5.25
C GLU A 161 21.23 -3.86 -6.52
N ARG A 162 20.11 -4.10 -7.20
CA ARG A 162 20.04 -5.02 -8.35
C ARG A 162 20.44 -4.37 -9.67
N TRP A 163 20.14 -3.09 -9.87
CA TRP A 163 20.31 -2.43 -11.18
C TRP A 163 21.20 -1.20 -11.15
N GLN A 164 21.74 -0.81 -9.99
CA GLN A 164 22.48 0.45 -9.82
C GLN A 164 21.67 1.65 -10.33
N ALA A 165 20.37 1.63 -10.04
CA ALA A 165 19.38 2.57 -10.55
C ALA A 165 18.76 3.37 -9.40
N ARG A 166 18.33 4.60 -9.68
CA ARG A 166 17.54 5.40 -8.73
C ARG A 166 16.05 5.16 -8.98
N CYS A 167 15.26 5.20 -7.91
CA CYS A 167 13.82 5.01 -7.98
C CYS A 167 13.11 6.00 -7.07
N ALA A 168 12.09 6.67 -7.62
CA ALA A 168 11.13 7.49 -6.88
C ALA A 168 9.73 6.92 -7.12
N ILE A 169 8.92 6.89 -6.07
CA ILE A 169 7.55 6.36 -6.11
C ILE A 169 6.63 7.41 -5.47
N SER A 170 5.58 7.80 -6.18
CA SER A 170 4.55 8.65 -5.61
C SER A 170 3.19 8.02 -5.86
N HIS A 171 2.38 7.91 -4.80
CA HIS A 171 1.03 7.37 -4.89
C HIS A 171 0.03 8.39 -4.39
N ARG A 172 -1.04 8.58 -5.17
CA ARG A 172 -2.16 9.42 -4.80
C ARG A 172 -3.20 8.62 -4.02
N ILE A 173 -3.63 9.16 -2.89
CA ILE A 173 -4.75 8.67 -2.07
C ILE A 173 -5.92 9.65 -2.13
N GLY A 174 -7.04 9.31 -1.51
CA GLY A 174 -8.30 10.02 -1.64
C GLY A 174 -8.94 9.80 -3.02
N HIS A 175 -9.69 10.80 -3.48
CA HIS A 175 -10.45 10.71 -4.73
C HIS A 175 -9.55 10.92 -5.97
N VAL A 176 -9.56 9.96 -6.89
CA VAL A 176 -8.80 9.97 -8.15
C VAL A 176 -9.73 9.71 -9.33
N GLY A 177 -9.98 10.74 -10.14
CA GLY A 177 -10.90 10.69 -11.27
C GLY A 177 -10.38 9.86 -12.44
N VAL A 178 -11.26 9.53 -13.38
CA VAL A 178 -10.90 8.88 -14.66
C VAL A 178 -9.79 9.65 -15.38
N GLN A 179 -8.83 8.93 -15.98
CA GLN A 179 -7.62 9.44 -16.63
C GLN A 179 -6.59 10.10 -15.70
N GLU A 180 -6.89 10.30 -14.41
CA GLU A 180 -5.92 10.82 -13.45
C GLU A 180 -4.93 9.75 -13.00
N ALA A 181 -3.70 10.16 -12.69
CA ALA A 181 -2.66 9.28 -12.17
C ALA A 181 -2.89 8.96 -10.69
N SER A 182 -3.01 7.67 -10.37
CA SER A 182 -3.01 7.18 -8.98
C SER A 182 -1.61 6.79 -8.52
N VAL A 183 -0.71 6.41 -9.44
CA VAL A 183 0.67 6.09 -9.11
C VAL A 183 1.61 6.55 -10.21
N VAL A 184 2.77 7.08 -9.81
CA VAL A 184 3.88 7.40 -10.69
C VAL A 184 5.15 6.79 -10.12
N ILE A 185 5.86 6.03 -10.95
CA ILE A 185 7.17 5.47 -10.61
C ILE A 185 8.17 6.01 -11.62
N ALA A 186 9.18 6.74 -11.14
CA ALA A 186 10.30 7.18 -11.97
C ALA A 186 11.53 6.35 -11.64
N VAL A 187 12.24 5.92 -12.67
CA VAL A 187 13.51 5.19 -12.55
C VAL A 187 14.54 5.79 -13.49
N SER A 188 15.78 5.92 -13.05
CA SER A 188 16.91 6.30 -13.89
C SER A 188 18.08 5.35 -13.68
N SER A 189 18.87 5.14 -14.73
CA SER A 189 20.06 4.27 -14.70
C SER A 189 21.05 4.64 -15.82
N PRO A 190 22.28 4.12 -15.79
CA PRO A 190 23.26 4.36 -16.86
C PRO A 190 22.77 3.94 -18.26
N HIS A 191 21.99 2.86 -18.35
CA HIS A 191 21.54 2.28 -19.61
C HIS A 191 20.08 1.82 -19.58
N ARG A 192 19.35 2.08 -20.67
CA ARG A 192 17.89 1.85 -20.79
C ARG A 192 17.38 0.48 -20.32
N ALA A 193 18.16 -0.60 -20.51
CA ALA A 193 17.72 -1.95 -20.13
C ALA A 193 17.44 -2.06 -18.63
N ALA A 194 18.31 -1.47 -17.79
CA ALA A 194 18.12 -1.43 -16.35
C ALA A 194 16.87 -0.62 -15.96
N CYS A 195 16.59 0.51 -16.63
CA CYS A 195 15.37 1.28 -16.37
C CYS A 195 14.08 0.48 -16.58
N TYR A 196 13.98 -0.29 -17.68
CA TYR A 196 12.79 -1.09 -17.96
C TYR A 196 12.57 -2.18 -16.91
N GLU A 197 13.62 -2.95 -16.58
CA GLU A 197 13.52 -4.03 -15.61
C GLU A 197 13.24 -3.52 -14.20
N ALA A 198 13.94 -2.46 -13.76
CA ALA A 198 13.73 -1.86 -12.46
C ALA A 198 12.35 -1.20 -12.32
N SER A 199 11.85 -0.53 -13.35
CA SER A 199 10.50 0.06 -13.32
C SER A 199 9.42 -1.03 -13.25
N ARG A 200 9.58 -2.12 -14.00
CA ARG A 200 8.67 -3.27 -13.93
C ARG A 200 8.71 -3.90 -12.54
N TYR A 201 9.90 -4.12 -11.99
CA TYR A 201 10.07 -4.64 -10.64
C TYR A 201 9.33 -3.79 -9.61
N ALA A 202 9.54 -2.48 -9.64
CA ALA A 202 8.96 -1.56 -8.66
C ALA A 202 7.42 -1.60 -8.66
N ILE A 203 6.76 -1.66 -9.83
CA ILE A 203 5.28 -1.73 -9.87
C ILE A 203 4.73 -3.08 -9.40
N GLU A 204 5.39 -4.19 -9.74
CA GLU A 204 4.96 -5.52 -9.30
C GLU A 204 5.13 -5.68 -7.78
N GLU A 205 6.26 -5.24 -7.23
CA GLU A 205 6.49 -5.25 -5.79
C GLU A 205 5.54 -4.32 -5.05
N LEU A 206 5.29 -3.11 -5.58
CA LEU A 206 4.33 -2.18 -5.01
C LEU A 206 2.97 -2.86 -4.82
N LYS A 207 2.45 -3.49 -5.88
CA LYS A 207 1.17 -4.21 -5.84
C LYS A 207 1.16 -5.40 -4.89
N ARG A 208 2.33 -6.01 -4.65
CA ARG A 208 2.48 -7.20 -3.81
C ARG A 208 2.56 -6.86 -2.31
N MET A 209 3.28 -5.80 -1.95
CA MET A 209 3.66 -5.56 -0.56
C MET A 209 3.09 -4.28 0.06
N VAL A 210 2.69 -3.30 -0.75
CA VAL A 210 2.38 -1.97 -0.23
C VAL A 210 0.91 -1.93 0.21
N PRO A 211 0.62 -1.54 1.46
CA PRO A 211 -0.74 -1.46 2.00
C PRO A 211 -1.46 -0.20 1.47
N ILE A 212 -1.84 -0.24 0.19
CA ILE A 212 -2.65 0.76 -0.49
C ILE A 212 -3.82 0.06 -1.16
N TRP A 213 -5.01 0.62 -0.98
CA TRP A 213 -6.26 -0.03 -1.36
C TRP A 213 -7.12 0.92 -2.14
N LYS A 214 -8.00 0.35 -2.97
CA LYS A 214 -8.89 1.12 -3.83
C LYS A 214 -10.34 0.70 -3.61
N LYS A 215 -11.22 1.68 -3.69
CA LYS A 215 -12.66 1.52 -3.74
C LYS A 215 -13.13 2.08 -5.07
N ASP A 216 -13.83 1.27 -5.84
CA ASP A 216 -14.40 1.75 -7.11
C ASP A 216 -15.65 2.58 -6.77
N ILE A 217 -15.71 3.82 -7.28
CA ILE A 217 -16.87 4.69 -7.20
C ILE A 217 -17.60 4.59 -8.55
N GLY A 218 -18.81 4.05 -8.55
CA GLY A 218 -19.66 3.88 -9.74
C GLY A 218 -21.06 4.49 -9.56
N GLU A 219 -21.89 4.41 -10.61
CA GLU A 219 -23.25 4.99 -10.61
C GLU A 219 -24.24 4.27 -9.66
N SER A 220 -23.97 3.01 -9.29
CA SER A 220 -24.94 2.17 -8.55
C SER A 220 -24.38 1.42 -7.34
N SER A 221 -23.07 1.48 -7.07
CA SER A 221 -22.48 0.85 -5.88
C SER A 221 -21.07 1.37 -5.55
N GLU A 222 -20.69 1.22 -4.29
CA GLU A 222 -19.40 1.55 -3.73
C GLU A 222 -18.76 0.25 -3.19
N THR A 223 -17.74 -0.29 -3.87
CA THR A 223 -17.16 -1.60 -3.51
C THR A 223 -15.66 -1.51 -3.30
N TRP A 224 -15.17 -1.99 -2.15
CA TRP A 224 -13.75 -2.13 -1.83
C TRP A 224 -13.11 -3.27 -2.62
N LYS A 225 -11.95 -3.02 -3.24
CA LYS A 225 -11.12 -4.04 -3.92
C LYS A 225 -9.71 -4.05 -3.33
N GLY A 226 -9.25 -5.22 -2.88
CA GLY A 226 -7.90 -5.42 -2.37
C GLY A 226 -6.93 -6.02 -3.38
N ALA A 227 -5.67 -6.16 -2.96
CA ALA A 227 -4.64 -6.87 -3.70
C ALA A 227 -4.92 -8.37 -3.57
N ASP A 228 -5.50 -8.96 -4.61
CA ASP A 228 -5.71 -10.41 -4.68
C ASP A 228 -4.34 -11.08 -4.96
N PRO A 229 -3.79 -11.92 -4.05
CA PRO A 229 -2.53 -12.64 -4.30
C PRO A 229 -2.59 -13.50 -5.57
N ALA A 230 -3.81 -13.90 -5.97
CA ALA A 230 -4.07 -14.69 -7.17
C ALA A 230 -4.16 -13.86 -8.46
N SER A 231 -4.24 -12.52 -8.39
CA SER A 231 -4.22 -11.65 -9.57
C SER A 231 -2.84 -11.53 -10.24
N SER A 232 -1.81 -12.13 -9.62
CA SER A 232 -0.47 -12.34 -10.20
C SER A 232 -0.44 -13.31 -11.39
N ASN A 233 -1.55 -13.99 -11.71
CA ASN A 233 -1.68 -14.84 -12.91
C ASN A 233 -1.97 -14.05 -14.19
N ASN A 234 -1.41 -12.85 -14.33
CA ASN A 234 -1.41 -12.14 -15.61
C ASN A 234 -0.37 -12.79 -16.53
N ARG A 235 -0.71 -13.95 -17.11
CA ARG A 235 0.08 -14.54 -18.19
C ARG A 235 0.23 -13.47 -19.28
N PRO A 236 1.44 -13.21 -19.79
CA PRO A 236 1.63 -12.26 -20.86
C PRO A 236 0.73 -12.67 -22.03
N ILE A 237 -0.16 -11.77 -22.43
CA ILE A 237 -0.90 -11.91 -23.69
C ILE A 237 0.18 -11.92 -24.78
N PRO A 238 0.30 -12.98 -25.58
CA PRO A 238 1.30 -13.01 -26.64
C PRO A 238 1.04 -11.84 -27.60
N PRO A 239 2.10 -11.15 -28.07
CA PRO A 239 1.94 -10.08 -29.02
C PRO A 239 1.24 -10.61 -30.28
N ARG A 240 0.29 -9.82 -30.80
CA ARG A 240 -0.27 -10.03 -32.13
C ARG A 240 0.76 -9.74 -33.20
#